data_AF-A0A956R0T3-F1
#
_entry.id   AF-A0A956R0T3-F1
#
_cell.length_a   1.000
_cell.length_b   1.000
_cell.length_c   1.000
_cell.angle_alpha   90.00
_cell.angle_beta   90.00
_cell.angle_gamma   90.00
#
_symmetry.space_group_name_H-M   'P 1'
#
loop_
_entity.id
_entity.type
_entity.pdbx_description
1 polymer ?
#
loop_
_entity_poly.entity_id
_entity_poly.type
_entity_poly.pdbx_seq_one_letter_code
_entity_poly.pdbx_strand_id
1 'polypeptide(L)'
;TLPSGVYELDPDGPGDRPPYEAYCELELFGGGWTLVLKSNGNLQTFGWDSPQWQALEPYQPQFPDLDRQEAKLESYAAVPVSEVLIGMESPVGSDPAPLELNWITVPTGGGSLRAVIEPSMYIPTAVGRDTWKGLLKGGSLQPNCNREGFNVMGESGMPQHHRIRIGIIANEQDDCNSPNSRIGIGGAGEGVCNTWNNSTGNFAGCEADNGDVNSIGFGVVLVR
;
A
#
# COMPACT_ATOMS: atom_id res chain seq x y z
N THR A 1 -22.13 1.20 19.33
CA THR A 1 -21.25 1.06 18.15
C THR A 1 -20.81 -0.38 18.07
N LEU A 2 -20.69 -0.93 16.86
CA LEU A 2 -20.12 -2.27 16.67
C LEU A 2 -18.60 -2.19 16.87
N PRO A 3 -17.95 -3.21 17.47
CA PRO A 3 -16.49 -3.25 17.61
C PRO A 3 -15.81 -3.53 16.26
N SER A 4 -14.53 -3.19 16.12
CA SER A 4 -13.75 -3.62 14.94
C SER A 4 -13.65 -5.15 14.89
N GLY A 5 -13.70 -5.73 13.68
CA GLY A 5 -13.72 -7.19 13.50
C GLY A 5 -14.11 -7.60 12.09
N VAL A 6 -14.16 -8.91 11.83
CA VAL A 6 -14.63 -9.46 10.54
C VAL A 6 -16.16 -9.46 10.48
N TYR A 7 -16.69 -8.97 9.37
CA TYR A 7 -18.13 -8.94 9.09
C TYR A 7 -18.40 -9.50 7.70
N GLU A 8 -19.58 -10.11 7.54
CA GLU A 8 -20.14 -10.41 6.22
C GLU A 8 -20.70 -9.13 5.61
N LEU A 9 -20.26 -8.81 4.39
CA LEU A 9 -20.63 -7.64 3.62
C LEU A 9 -21.33 -8.07 2.34
N ASP A 10 -22.40 -7.35 2.00
CA ASP A 10 -23.18 -7.55 0.78
C ASP A 10 -23.58 -6.18 0.19
N PRO A 11 -22.67 -5.52 -0.56
CA PRO A 11 -22.89 -4.16 -1.05
C PRO A 11 -23.99 -4.04 -2.11
N ASP A 12 -24.28 -5.10 -2.88
CA ASP A 12 -25.33 -5.13 -3.90
C ASP A 12 -26.63 -5.81 -3.42
N GLY A 13 -26.63 -6.43 -2.24
CA GLY A 13 -27.81 -6.98 -1.62
C GLY A 13 -28.33 -8.20 -2.39
N PRO A 14 -29.63 -8.25 -2.79
CA PRO A 14 -30.17 -9.31 -3.64
C PRO A 14 -29.61 -9.37 -5.09
N GLY A 15 -28.43 -8.80 -5.34
CA GLY A 15 -27.75 -8.76 -6.62
C GLY A 15 -27.05 -10.06 -6.99
N ASP A 16 -26.19 -9.99 -8.00
CA ASP A 16 -25.51 -11.15 -8.57
C ASP A 16 -24.20 -11.49 -7.83
N ARG A 17 -23.68 -10.59 -6.99
CA ARG A 17 -22.44 -10.85 -6.24
C ARG A 17 -22.77 -11.51 -4.90
N PRO A 18 -22.10 -12.61 -4.54
CA PRO A 18 -22.31 -13.23 -3.24
C PRO A 18 -21.77 -12.32 -2.11
N PRO A 19 -22.35 -12.42 -0.91
CA PRO A 19 -21.75 -11.84 0.27
C PRO A 19 -20.32 -12.33 0.50
N TYR A 20 -19.47 -11.50 1.09
CA TYR A 20 -18.08 -11.81 1.38
C TYR A 20 -17.67 -11.30 2.77
N GLU A 21 -16.65 -11.91 3.37
CA GLU A 21 -16.12 -11.46 4.65
C GLU A 21 -14.99 -10.43 4.47
N ALA A 22 -14.99 -9.41 5.33
CA ALA A 22 -13.88 -8.47 5.44
C ALA A 22 -13.76 -7.90 6.85
N TYR A 23 -12.52 -7.66 7.31
CA TYR A 23 -12.27 -6.87 8.50
C TYR A 23 -12.73 -5.44 8.32
N CYS A 24 -13.53 -4.96 9.27
CA CYS A 24 -13.96 -3.58 9.37
C CYS A 24 -13.33 -2.92 10.59
N GLU A 25 -12.58 -1.84 10.38
CA GLU A 25 -12.08 -0.98 11.45
C GLU A 25 -13.11 0.12 11.71
N LEU A 26 -13.77 0.03 12.87
CA LEU A 26 -14.92 0.86 13.23
C LEU A 26 -14.60 1.92 14.30
N GLU A 27 -13.38 1.96 14.81
CA GLU A 27 -12.98 2.84 15.91
C GLU A 27 -11.90 3.84 15.48
N LEU A 28 -10.89 3.40 14.73
CA LEU A 28 -9.77 4.25 14.31
C LEU A 28 -10.21 5.29 13.26
N PHE A 29 -9.74 6.53 13.42
CA PHE A 29 -9.92 7.61 12.45
C PHE A 29 -11.38 7.87 12.04
N GLY A 30 -12.32 7.70 12.98
CA GLY A 30 -13.76 7.88 12.74
C GLY A 30 -14.47 6.63 12.21
N GLY A 31 -13.75 5.51 12.04
CA GLY A 31 -14.31 4.21 11.66
C GLY A 31 -14.83 4.13 10.22
N GLY A 32 -15.48 3.00 9.92
CA GLY A 32 -16.08 2.72 8.61
C GLY A 32 -15.09 2.23 7.56
N TRP A 33 -13.91 1.78 7.97
CA TRP A 33 -12.89 1.31 7.05
C TRP A 33 -13.07 -0.18 6.77
N THR A 34 -13.08 -0.56 5.49
CA THR A 34 -13.19 -1.94 5.03
C THR A 34 -11.85 -2.42 4.50
N LEU A 35 -11.32 -3.54 4.99
CA LEU A 35 -10.10 -4.17 4.47
C LEU A 35 -10.25 -4.54 3.00
N VAL A 36 -9.25 -4.19 2.19
CA VAL A 36 -9.22 -4.52 0.75
C VAL A 36 -7.99 -5.32 0.33
N LEU A 37 -6.84 -5.11 0.99
CA LEU A 37 -5.57 -5.71 0.57
C LEU A 37 -4.60 -5.86 1.74
N LYS A 38 -3.89 -6.99 1.80
CA LYS A 38 -2.75 -7.27 2.68
C LYS A 38 -1.58 -7.75 1.84
N SER A 39 -0.40 -7.18 2.03
CA SER A 39 0.81 -7.47 1.24
C SER A 39 2.03 -7.74 2.12
N ASN A 40 2.74 -8.83 1.81
CA ASN A 40 3.99 -9.20 2.44
C ASN A 40 5.16 -8.75 1.58
N GLY A 41 6.02 -7.87 2.11
CA GLY A 41 7.14 -7.30 1.37
C GLY A 41 8.18 -8.30 0.88
N ASN A 42 8.22 -9.52 1.43
CA ASN A 42 9.08 -10.61 0.94
C ASN A 42 8.52 -11.31 -0.30
N LEU A 43 7.25 -11.12 -0.62
CA LEU A 43 6.56 -11.76 -1.73
C LEU A 43 6.31 -10.77 -2.87
N GLN A 44 6.19 -11.28 -4.08
CA GLN A 44 5.95 -10.48 -5.29
C GLN A 44 4.48 -10.53 -5.76
N THR A 45 3.61 -11.19 -4.99
CA THR A 45 2.16 -11.27 -5.24
C THR A 45 1.55 -9.90 -5.49
N PHE A 46 2.01 -8.89 -4.77
CA PHE A 46 1.59 -7.50 -4.94
C PHE A 46 2.75 -6.59 -5.31
N GLY A 47 3.79 -7.06 -6.00
CA GLY A 47 4.82 -6.19 -6.59
C GLY A 47 4.24 -5.25 -7.66
N TRP A 48 4.97 -4.21 -8.07
CA TRP A 48 4.47 -3.19 -9.02
C TRP A 48 3.86 -3.80 -10.31
N ASP A 49 4.53 -4.77 -10.92
CA ASP A 49 4.13 -5.40 -12.19
C ASP A 49 3.10 -6.53 -12.01
N SER A 50 2.64 -6.78 -10.78
CA SER A 50 1.72 -7.89 -10.52
C SER A 50 0.38 -7.68 -11.25
N PRO A 51 -0.14 -8.71 -11.94
CA PRO A 51 -1.49 -8.65 -12.51
C PRO A 51 -2.58 -8.56 -11.43
N GLN A 52 -2.27 -8.83 -10.16
CA GLN A 52 -3.22 -8.75 -9.05
C GLN A 52 -3.83 -7.36 -8.89
N TRP A 53 -3.10 -6.30 -9.25
CA TRP A 53 -3.58 -4.92 -9.20
C TRP A 53 -4.76 -4.67 -10.14
N GLN A 54 -4.84 -5.39 -11.26
CA GLN A 54 -5.88 -5.25 -12.29
C GLN A 54 -6.96 -6.33 -12.21
N ALA A 55 -6.64 -7.47 -11.58
CA ALA A 55 -7.57 -8.59 -11.46
C ALA A 55 -8.83 -8.19 -10.67
N LEU A 56 -9.99 -8.54 -11.22
CA LEU A 56 -11.28 -8.42 -10.53
C LEU A 56 -11.40 -9.45 -9.42
N GLU A 57 -10.97 -10.68 -9.68
CA GLU A 57 -11.05 -11.79 -8.74
C GLU A 57 -10.22 -11.51 -7.47
N PRO A 58 -10.74 -11.90 -6.30
CA PRO A 58 -10.02 -11.82 -5.05
C PRO A 58 -8.82 -12.79 -5.03
N TYR A 59 -7.86 -12.50 -4.16
CA TYR A 59 -6.71 -13.36 -3.89
C TYR A 59 -6.75 -13.78 -2.43
N GLN A 60 -6.77 -15.09 -2.18
CA GLN A 60 -6.88 -15.68 -0.85
C GLN A 60 -7.99 -15.05 0.04
N PRO A 61 -9.26 -15.00 -0.43
CA PRO A 61 -10.36 -14.39 0.31
C PRO A 61 -10.66 -15.06 1.67
N GLN A 62 -10.13 -16.26 1.92
CA GLN A 62 -10.26 -16.96 3.19
C GLN A 62 -9.47 -16.33 4.36
N PHE A 63 -8.70 -15.26 4.12
CA PHE A 63 -7.99 -14.50 5.15
C PHE A 63 -8.55 -13.07 5.27
N PRO A 64 -9.80 -12.90 5.71
CA PRO A 64 -10.46 -11.59 5.77
C PRO A 64 -10.04 -10.74 6.98
N ASP A 65 -9.30 -11.29 7.94
CA ASP A 65 -8.91 -10.64 9.20
C ASP A 65 -7.52 -9.96 9.13
N LEU A 66 -7.13 -9.24 10.18
CA LEU A 66 -5.80 -8.65 10.37
C LEU A 66 -4.75 -9.68 10.83
N ASP A 67 -4.50 -10.67 9.97
CA ASP A 67 -3.41 -11.65 10.09
C ASP A 67 -2.24 -11.33 9.13
N ARG A 68 -1.14 -12.09 9.20
CA ARG A 68 0.04 -11.96 8.32
C ARG A 68 -0.03 -12.78 7.02
N GLN A 69 -1.23 -13.12 6.56
CA GLN A 69 -1.45 -13.78 5.27
C GLN A 69 -1.84 -12.73 4.22
N GLU A 70 -1.20 -12.80 3.05
CA GLU A 70 -1.55 -11.94 1.92
C GLU A 70 -2.98 -12.19 1.46
N ALA A 71 -3.72 -11.11 1.21
CA ALA A 71 -5.10 -11.20 0.71
C ALA A 71 -5.43 -9.99 -0.15
N LYS A 72 -6.35 -10.17 -1.10
CA LYS A 72 -7.08 -9.10 -1.77
C LYS A 72 -8.53 -9.51 -1.80
N LEU A 73 -9.38 -8.74 -1.13
CA LEU A 73 -10.79 -9.09 -0.92
C LEU A 73 -11.67 -8.47 -2.01
N GLU A 74 -12.91 -8.93 -2.12
CA GLU A 74 -13.91 -8.39 -3.06
C GLU A 74 -14.11 -6.88 -2.92
N SER A 75 -13.98 -6.37 -1.68
CA SER A 75 -14.01 -4.94 -1.35
C SER A 75 -13.02 -4.10 -2.15
N TYR A 76 -11.90 -4.67 -2.61
CA TYR A 76 -10.93 -3.99 -3.49
C TYR A 76 -11.57 -3.45 -4.77
N ALA A 77 -12.54 -4.18 -5.33
CA ALA A 77 -13.26 -3.81 -6.54
C ALA A 77 -14.69 -3.30 -6.27
N ALA A 78 -15.27 -3.64 -5.12
CA ALA A 78 -16.69 -3.42 -4.82
C ALA A 78 -16.99 -2.15 -4.00
N VAL A 79 -16.07 -1.69 -3.14
CA VAL A 79 -16.35 -0.59 -2.21
C VAL A 79 -15.88 0.75 -2.79
N PRO A 80 -16.77 1.75 -2.98
CA PRO A 80 -16.38 3.11 -3.33
C PRO A 80 -15.38 3.69 -2.34
N VAL A 81 -14.44 4.50 -2.83
CA VAL A 81 -13.35 5.04 -2.02
C VAL A 81 -13.31 6.56 -2.08
N SER A 82 -13.27 7.17 -0.91
CA SER A 82 -13.02 8.58 -0.63
C SER A 82 -11.73 8.78 0.17
N GLU A 83 -11.36 7.78 0.97
CA GLU A 83 -10.09 7.76 1.70
C GLU A 83 -9.52 6.34 1.78
N VAL A 84 -8.21 6.24 1.88
CA VAL A 84 -7.47 4.99 2.11
C VAL A 84 -6.78 5.07 3.46
N LEU A 85 -6.96 4.04 4.29
CA LEU A 85 -6.20 3.84 5.51
C LEU A 85 -5.11 2.80 5.25
N ILE A 86 -3.86 3.19 5.42
CA ILE A 86 -2.69 2.35 5.16
C ILE A 86 -2.02 2.04 6.49
N GLY A 87 -1.92 0.76 6.81
CA GLY A 87 -1.19 0.24 7.95
C GLY A 87 0.08 -0.45 7.51
N MET A 88 1.15 -0.31 8.29
CA MET A 88 2.38 -1.05 8.03
C MET A 88 3.04 -1.52 9.33
N GLU A 89 3.41 -2.79 9.35
CA GLU A 89 4.24 -3.41 10.39
C GLU A 89 5.66 -3.58 9.84
N SER A 90 6.66 -3.03 10.54
CA SER A 90 8.07 -3.24 10.26
C SER A 90 8.91 -2.98 11.54
N PRO A 91 9.73 -3.94 12.02
CA PRO A 91 9.94 -5.28 11.46
C PRO A 91 8.68 -6.16 11.54
N VAL A 92 8.50 -7.04 10.56
CA VAL A 92 7.35 -7.96 10.52
C VAL A 92 7.46 -8.94 11.68
N GLY A 93 6.38 -9.04 12.46
CA GLY A 93 6.27 -9.96 13.60
C GLY A 93 6.05 -11.40 13.16
N SER A 94 5.65 -12.24 14.12
CA SER A 94 5.38 -13.65 13.90
C SER A 94 4.00 -14.02 14.42
N ASP A 95 3.29 -14.86 13.67
CA ASP A 95 2.02 -15.40 14.14
C ASP A 95 2.21 -16.32 15.36
N PRO A 96 1.23 -16.36 16.30
CA PRO A 96 -0.09 -15.73 16.23
C PRO A 96 -0.17 -14.35 16.92
N ALA A 97 0.95 -13.64 17.09
CA ALA A 97 0.92 -12.31 17.71
C ALA A 97 0.07 -11.34 16.85
N PRO A 98 -0.67 -10.40 17.44
CA PRO A 98 -1.39 -9.37 16.69
C PRO A 98 -0.45 -8.56 15.79
N LEU A 99 -0.99 -7.95 14.72
CA LEU A 99 -0.27 -6.99 13.91
C LEU A 99 -0.02 -5.70 14.68
N GLU A 100 1.23 -5.21 14.67
CA GLU A 100 1.60 -3.90 15.23
C GLU A 100 1.76 -2.88 14.09
N LEU A 101 0.68 -2.17 13.76
CA LEU A 101 0.60 -1.30 12.59
C LEU A 101 0.79 0.17 12.95
N ASN A 102 1.64 0.87 12.19
CA ASN A 102 1.59 2.33 12.11
C ASN A 102 0.67 2.73 10.96
N TRP A 103 -0.17 3.73 11.20
CA TRP A 103 -1.26 4.10 10.31
C TRP A 103 -1.07 5.48 9.70
N ILE A 104 -1.45 5.61 8.43
CA ILE A 104 -1.69 6.91 7.78
C ILE A 104 -3.01 6.88 7.02
N THR A 105 -3.65 8.05 6.90
CA THR A 105 -4.84 8.25 6.08
C THR A 105 -4.49 9.05 4.83
N VAL A 106 -4.90 8.56 3.67
CA VAL A 106 -4.61 9.17 2.36
C VAL A 106 -5.92 9.46 1.63
N PRO A 107 -6.29 10.73 1.41
CA PRO A 107 -7.48 11.09 0.64
C PRO A 107 -7.36 10.64 -0.82
N THR A 108 -8.47 10.17 -1.39
CA THR A 108 -8.56 9.82 -2.81
C THR A 108 -10.01 9.93 -3.30
N GLY A 109 -10.30 9.45 -4.50
CA GLY A 109 -11.67 9.39 -5.01
C GLY A 109 -11.78 8.38 -6.12
N GLY A 110 -12.74 7.46 -6.02
CA GLY A 110 -12.99 6.48 -7.06
C GLY A 110 -14.14 5.53 -6.75
N GLY A 111 -14.59 4.82 -7.79
CA GLY A 111 -15.61 3.77 -7.62
C GLY A 111 -15.13 2.56 -6.81
N SER A 112 -13.80 2.39 -6.67
CA SER A 112 -13.13 1.46 -5.76
C SER A 112 -11.61 1.67 -5.79
N LEU A 113 -10.86 1.01 -4.89
CA LEU A 113 -9.39 1.06 -4.97
C LEU A 113 -8.87 0.48 -6.29
N ARG A 114 -9.53 -0.56 -6.81
CA ARG A 114 -9.23 -1.06 -8.17
C ARG A 114 -9.38 0.03 -9.21
N ALA A 115 -10.44 0.82 -9.18
CA ALA A 115 -10.66 1.90 -10.15
C ALA A 115 -9.60 3.02 -10.06
N VAL A 116 -9.01 3.22 -8.88
CA VAL A 116 -7.89 4.15 -8.66
C VAL A 116 -6.59 3.57 -9.25
N ILE A 117 -6.32 2.27 -9.05
CA ILE A 117 -5.05 1.64 -9.44
C ILE A 117 -5.01 1.18 -10.90
N GLU A 118 -6.06 0.52 -11.38
CA GLU A 118 -6.10 -0.22 -12.66
C GLU A 118 -5.71 0.61 -13.89
N PRO A 119 -6.12 1.89 -14.02
CA PRO A 119 -5.72 2.71 -15.17
C PRO A 119 -4.20 2.90 -15.29
N SER A 120 -3.44 2.55 -14.25
CA SER A 120 -1.99 2.74 -14.16
C SER A 120 -1.57 4.19 -14.39
N MET A 121 -2.50 5.13 -14.17
CA MET A 121 -2.27 6.55 -14.22
C MET A 121 -1.83 7.05 -12.85
N TYR A 122 -0.84 7.92 -12.82
CA TYR A 122 -0.41 8.60 -11.61
C TYR A 122 -1.54 9.46 -11.05
N ILE A 123 -1.89 9.25 -9.78
CA ILE A 123 -2.87 10.06 -9.05
C ILE A 123 -2.14 10.67 -7.84
N PRO A 124 -1.91 12.00 -7.82
CA PRO A 124 -1.15 12.64 -6.76
C PRO A 124 -1.93 12.70 -5.45
N THR A 125 -1.20 12.63 -4.34
CA THR A 125 -1.70 12.96 -3.00
C THR A 125 -0.89 14.11 -2.41
N ALA A 126 -1.28 14.59 -1.24
CA ALA A 126 -0.59 15.69 -0.56
C ALA A 126 -0.53 15.46 0.96
N VAL A 127 -0.32 14.21 1.40
CA VAL A 127 -0.20 13.91 2.83
C VAL A 127 1.19 14.22 3.36
N GLY A 128 2.18 14.38 2.47
CA GLY A 128 3.52 14.84 2.78
C GLY A 128 4.50 13.73 3.12
N ARG A 129 5.78 14.00 2.83
CA ARG A 129 6.91 13.10 3.05
C ARG A 129 6.97 12.53 4.47
N ASP A 130 6.82 13.38 5.48
CA ASP A 130 6.94 12.96 6.88
C ASP A 130 5.83 11.98 7.28
N THR A 131 4.62 12.13 6.72
CA THR A 131 3.52 11.18 6.91
C THR A 131 3.90 9.81 6.36
N TRP A 132 4.40 9.74 5.13
CA TRP A 132 4.86 8.48 4.55
C TRP A 132 6.01 7.85 5.33
N LYS A 133 7.00 8.65 5.76
CA LYS A 133 8.10 8.17 6.61
C LYS A 133 7.61 7.63 7.96
N GLY A 134 6.48 8.14 8.46
CA GLY A 134 5.83 7.70 9.69
C GLY A 134 5.20 6.31 9.66
N LEU A 135 5.04 5.68 8.48
CA LEU A 135 4.54 4.30 8.35
C LEU A 135 5.47 3.26 9.00
N LEU A 136 6.74 3.60 9.21
CA LEU A 136 7.71 2.69 9.81
C LEU A 136 8.73 3.44 10.67
N LYS A 137 9.25 2.75 11.67
CA LYS A 137 10.30 3.32 12.52
C LYS A 137 11.57 3.51 11.69
N GLY A 138 12.06 4.74 11.63
CA GLY A 138 13.27 5.08 10.88
C GLY A 138 13.07 5.10 9.37
N GLY A 139 11.86 5.39 8.88
CA GLY A 139 11.62 5.60 7.46
C GLY A 139 12.65 6.54 6.85
N SER A 140 13.19 6.18 5.70
CA SER A 140 14.29 6.86 5.02
C SER A 140 13.96 7.04 3.56
N LEU A 141 14.36 8.18 2.99
CA LEU A 141 14.17 8.51 1.59
C LEU A 141 15.36 9.38 1.15
N GLN A 142 15.70 9.36 -0.13
CA GLN A 142 16.62 10.37 -0.68
C GLN A 142 15.99 11.78 -0.56
N PRO A 143 16.80 12.85 -0.42
CA PRO A 143 16.37 14.09 0.23
C PRO A 143 15.36 14.94 -0.56
N ASN A 144 15.28 14.79 -1.89
CA ASN A 144 14.64 15.78 -2.75
C ASN A 144 13.25 15.33 -3.27
N CYS A 145 13.10 14.76 -4.47
CA CYS A 145 11.77 14.44 -5.03
C CYS A 145 10.82 13.84 -3.98
N ASN A 146 9.58 14.32 -3.92
CA ASN A 146 8.56 13.83 -2.99
C ASN A 146 7.28 13.46 -3.74
N ARG A 147 7.43 12.73 -4.85
CA ARG A 147 6.27 12.33 -5.66
C ARG A 147 5.52 11.25 -4.89
N GLU A 148 4.29 11.54 -4.52
CA GLU A 148 3.44 10.68 -3.70
C GLU A 148 2.07 10.43 -4.33
N GLY A 149 1.42 9.33 -3.92
CA GLY A 149 0.05 8.98 -4.27
C GLY A 149 -0.10 7.55 -4.78
N PHE A 150 -0.85 7.40 -5.88
CA PHE A 150 -1.14 6.11 -6.51
C PHE A 150 -0.46 5.98 -7.87
N ASN A 151 -0.01 4.78 -8.23
CA ASN A 151 0.76 4.48 -9.44
C ASN A 151 1.95 5.44 -9.63
N VAL A 152 2.74 5.60 -8.57
CA VAL A 152 3.83 6.57 -8.54
C VAL A 152 5.07 5.96 -9.17
N MET A 153 5.58 6.61 -10.21
CA MET A 153 6.81 6.24 -10.91
C MET A 153 7.59 7.49 -11.30
N GLY A 154 8.89 7.34 -11.54
CA GLY A 154 9.75 8.41 -12.01
C GLY A 154 9.34 8.93 -13.39
N GLU A 155 9.58 10.22 -13.63
CA GLU A 155 9.16 10.93 -14.85
C GLU A 155 9.90 10.46 -16.11
N SER A 156 11.10 9.90 -15.95
CA SER A 156 11.82 9.25 -17.05
C SER A 156 11.11 7.98 -17.56
N GLY A 157 10.23 7.39 -16.74
CA GLY A 157 9.54 6.15 -17.02
C GLY A 157 10.43 4.91 -17.09
N MET A 158 11.71 5.04 -16.77
CA MET A 158 12.66 3.95 -16.91
C MET A 158 12.49 2.92 -15.79
N PRO A 159 12.45 1.61 -16.11
CA PRO A 159 12.09 0.57 -15.16
C PRO A 159 13.14 0.33 -14.06
N GLN A 160 14.39 0.76 -14.26
CA GLN A 160 15.43 0.67 -13.23
C GLN A 160 15.15 1.55 -12.01
N HIS A 161 14.35 2.62 -12.16
CA HIS A 161 14.06 3.53 -11.06
C HIS A 161 12.86 3.08 -10.24
N HIS A 162 12.83 3.55 -9.00
CA HIS A 162 11.84 3.14 -8.03
C HIS A 162 10.44 3.60 -8.40
N ARG A 163 9.50 2.68 -8.20
CA ARG A 163 8.07 2.86 -8.45
C ARG A 163 7.27 2.17 -7.35
N ILE A 164 6.09 2.68 -7.05
CA ILE A 164 5.24 2.22 -5.95
C ILE A 164 3.76 2.43 -6.30
N ARG A 165 2.93 1.40 -6.12
CA ARG A 165 1.50 1.47 -6.45
C ARG A 165 0.72 2.36 -5.49
N ILE A 166 1.07 2.34 -4.22
CA ILE A 166 0.52 3.21 -3.18
C ILE A 166 1.70 3.67 -2.32
N GLY A 167 2.10 4.93 -2.41
CA GLY A 167 3.29 5.37 -1.69
C GLY A 167 3.91 6.68 -2.13
N ILE A 168 5.16 6.84 -1.74
CA ILE A 168 6.06 7.94 -2.13
C ILE A 168 7.34 7.39 -2.74
N ILE A 169 7.89 8.10 -3.72
CA ILE A 169 9.23 7.88 -4.24
C ILE A 169 10.07 9.16 -4.11
N ALA A 170 11.37 8.99 -3.96
CA ALA A 170 12.31 10.10 -3.85
C ALA A 170 13.67 9.82 -4.50
N ASN A 171 14.35 10.88 -4.91
CA ASN A 171 15.75 10.92 -5.32
C ASN A 171 16.50 12.09 -4.68
N GLU A 172 17.78 12.21 -5.02
CA GLU A 172 18.69 13.28 -4.61
C GLU A 172 18.72 14.47 -5.59
N GLN A 173 18.05 14.39 -6.74
CA GLN A 173 17.93 15.51 -7.68
C GLN A 173 16.73 16.41 -7.38
N ASP A 174 16.76 17.66 -7.86
CA ASP A 174 15.63 18.61 -7.77
C ASP A 174 14.47 18.29 -8.74
N ASP A 175 14.49 17.10 -9.35
CA ASP A 175 13.47 16.58 -10.26
C ASP A 175 13.05 15.16 -9.85
N CYS A 176 11.98 14.62 -10.46
CA CYS A 176 11.49 13.27 -10.16
C CYS A 176 11.80 12.25 -11.27
N ASN A 177 12.90 12.40 -12.02
CA ASN A 177 13.22 11.52 -13.15
C ASN A 177 13.76 10.15 -12.73
N SER A 178 14.65 10.13 -11.72
CA SER A 178 15.46 8.95 -11.36
C SER A 178 15.35 8.59 -9.87
N PRO A 179 14.15 8.30 -9.35
CA PRO A 179 13.93 7.89 -7.95
C PRO A 179 14.75 6.65 -7.58
N ASN A 180 15.52 6.73 -6.48
CA ASN A 180 16.26 5.60 -5.90
C ASN A 180 15.82 5.23 -4.47
N SER A 181 14.67 5.75 -4.05
CA SER A 181 14.04 5.39 -2.77
C SER A 181 12.52 5.42 -2.86
N ARG A 182 11.86 4.63 -2.01
CA ARG A 182 10.40 4.52 -1.91
C ARG A 182 9.93 4.05 -0.54
N ILE A 183 8.71 4.44 -0.18
CA ILE A 183 7.94 3.90 0.96
C ILE A 183 6.54 3.59 0.47
N GLY A 184 6.01 2.41 0.82
CA GLY A 184 4.62 2.06 0.61
C GLY A 184 4.38 0.60 0.23
N ILE A 185 3.34 0.37 -0.56
CA ILE A 185 2.87 -0.95 -0.99
C ILE A 185 2.94 -1.05 -2.52
N GLY A 186 3.44 -2.19 -3.00
CA GLY A 186 3.50 -2.57 -4.39
C GLY A 186 4.55 -1.87 -5.21
N GLY A 187 5.80 -1.99 -4.79
CA GLY A 187 6.90 -1.37 -5.51
C GLY A 187 7.82 -2.33 -6.22
N ALA A 188 8.68 -1.71 -7.00
CA ALA A 188 9.75 -2.32 -7.76
C ALA A 188 10.87 -1.29 -7.95
N GLY A 189 11.94 -1.72 -8.60
CA GLY A 189 13.15 -0.94 -8.88
C GLY A 189 14.31 -1.93 -9.01
N GLU A 190 15.11 -1.81 -10.07
CA GLU A 190 16.17 -2.77 -10.38
C GLU A 190 17.50 -2.06 -10.60
N GLY A 191 18.54 -2.51 -9.90
CA GLY A 191 19.93 -2.31 -10.30
C GLY A 191 20.57 -0.97 -9.91
N VAL A 192 19.88 -0.08 -9.21
CA VAL A 192 20.44 1.19 -8.71
C VAL A 192 20.54 1.16 -7.17
N CYS A 193 21.66 1.62 -6.62
CA CYS A 193 21.90 1.68 -5.17
C CYS A 193 21.83 0.31 -4.45
N ASN A 194 22.27 -0.77 -5.10
CA ASN A 194 22.19 -2.15 -4.56
C ASN A 194 20.76 -2.56 -4.18
N THR A 195 19.80 -2.29 -5.07
CA THR A 195 18.37 -2.53 -4.84
C THR A 195 18.04 -3.97 -4.47
N TRP A 196 17.16 -4.13 -3.49
CA TRP A 196 16.57 -5.40 -3.11
C TRP A 196 15.11 -5.44 -3.54
N ASN A 197 14.63 -6.63 -3.92
CA ASN A 197 13.26 -6.77 -4.39
C ASN A 197 12.28 -6.88 -3.21
N ASN A 198 11.81 -5.75 -2.68
CA ASN A 198 10.75 -5.70 -1.67
C ASN A 198 9.45 -5.13 -2.25
N SER A 199 8.33 -5.85 -2.19
CA SER A 199 7.06 -5.30 -2.71
C SER A 199 6.48 -4.23 -1.78
N THR A 200 6.70 -4.37 -0.47
CA THR A 200 6.07 -3.55 0.58
C THR A 200 7.08 -3.22 1.67
N GLY A 201 7.07 -1.97 2.14
CA GLY A 201 8.01 -1.46 3.13
C GLY A 201 8.71 -0.19 2.66
N ASN A 202 9.98 -0.07 3.03
CA ASN A 202 10.84 1.06 2.66
C ASN A 202 12.14 0.56 2.04
N PHE A 203 12.46 1.08 0.87
CA PHE A 203 13.80 1.02 0.33
C PHE A 203 14.34 2.44 0.19
N ALA A 204 15.56 2.68 0.65
CA ALA A 204 16.31 3.88 0.29
C ALA A 204 17.78 3.55 0.21
N GLY A 205 18.43 3.96 -0.88
CA GLY A 205 19.87 3.82 -1.05
C GLY A 205 20.48 5.09 -1.63
N CYS A 206 21.81 5.10 -1.78
CA CYS A 206 22.56 6.24 -2.33
C CYS A 206 22.34 7.52 -1.51
N GLU A 207 22.77 7.51 -0.25
CA GLU A 207 22.80 8.68 0.63
C GLU A 207 21.39 9.17 1.00
N ALA A 208 20.57 8.25 1.51
CA ALA A 208 19.25 8.58 2.04
C ALA A 208 19.31 9.32 3.38
N ASP A 209 18.27 10.10 3.67
CA ASP A 209 18.26 11.08 4.78
C ASP A 209 18.37 10.46 6.18
N ASN A 210 17.88 9.23 6.36
CA ASN A 210 18.02 8.45 7.59
C ASN A 210 18.93 7.22 7.39
N GLY A 211 19.85 7.32 6.43
CA GLY A 211 20.74 6.23 6.03
C GLY A 211 20.08 5.25 5.05
N ASP A 212 20.91 4.44 4.41
CA ASP A 212 20.45 3.43 3.46
C ASP A 212 19.73 2.29 4.19
N VAL A 213 18.52 1.95 3.73
CA VAL A 213 17.65 0.97 4.37
C VAL A 213 16.96 0.06 3.34
N ASN A 214 16.72 -1.18 3.75
CA ASN A 214 15.80 -2.09 3.09
C ASN A 214 14.91 -2.74 4.16
N SER A 215 13.91 -1.99 4.61
CA SER A 215 12.98 -2.43 5.65
C SER A 215 11.81 -3.13 4.99
N ILE A 216 11.73 -4.45 5.16
CA ILE A 216 10.57 -5.24 4.74
C ILE A 216 9.39 -4.93 5.66
N GLY A 217 8.22 -4.69 5.06
CA GLY A 217 6.98 -4.46 5.78
C GLY A 217 5.90 -5.48 5.45
N PHE A 218 4.93 -5.62 6.36
CA PHE A 218 3.62 -6.18 6.07
C PHE A 218 2.62 -5.04 6.01
N GLY A 219 2.03 -4.82 4.84
CA GLY A 219 1.16 -3.69 4.56
C GLY A 219 -0.30 -4.11 4.55
N VAL A 220 -1.16 -3.27 5.11
CA VAL A 220 -2.62 -3.44 5.14
C VAL A 220 -3.25 -2.19 4.53
N VAL A 221 -4.25 -2.38 3.67
CA VAL A 221 -4.98 -1.29 3.02
C VAL A 221 -6.46 -1.47 3.30
N LEU A 222 -7.08 -0.43 3.84
CA LEU A 222 -8.52 -0.33 4.03
C LEU A 222 -9.06 0.91 3.30
N VAL A 223 -10.35 0.90 2.96
CA VAL A 223 -11.03 1.99 2.25
C VAL A 223 -12.34 2.37 2.92
N ARG A 224 -12.79 3.61 2.69
CA ARG A 224 -14.14 4.08 3.00
C ARG A 224 -14.61 5.15 2.02
#